data_AF-A0A4W5R2C9-F1
#
_entry.id   AF-A0A4W5R2C9-F1
#
_cell.length_a   1.000
_cell.length_b   1.000
_cell.length_c   1.000
_cell.angle_alpha   90.00
_cell.angle_beta   90.00
_cell.angle_gamma   90.00
#
_symmetry.space_group_name_H-M   'P 1'
#
loop_
_entity.id
_entity.type
_entity.pdbx_description
1 polymer ?
#
loop_
_entity_poly.entity_id
_entity_poly.type
_entity_poly.pdbx_seq_one_letter_code
_entity_poly.pdbx_strand_id
1 'polypeptide(L)'
;MGGVTRPFFLWLQVVLGVTLHRARRTLLQAAILFCVLALLVWVAVFLYGSFYYSYMPTVSFSTPVHYHYSSDCDATNSVLCSFPVANISLLKNGKDQVMIYGQPYRISLELEMPESLVNKQLGMFMIKMSCYTNDGQTVAAVARSAMLHYRSGLLQTLNTLLFSPLLLTGMTEQKHLVEVELFSDYKANSYHPTIGAVIEIQSRQVQFYSAQLRIRAFFTGIRYILYNFPVTSAVIGMASNFVFLSVIVLFGYLQVRVRCDTTRLQWRREEARKRMHHALACLGFVLVKGFLSSRCSISMLG
;
A
#
# COMPACT_ATOMS: atom_id res chain seq x y z
N MET A 1 2.37 45.96 62.86
CA MET A 1 1.96 45.68 61.47
C MET A 1 2.25 44.22 61.15
N GLY A 2 1.30 43.29 61.31
CA GLY A 2 1.61 41.85 61.15
C GLY A 2 0.43 40.87 61.10
N GLY A 3 -0.81 41.34 61.00
CA GLY A 3 -2.00 40.48 61.10
C GLY A 3 -2.59 39.99 59.77
N VAL A 4 -2.19 40.55 58.63
CA VAL A 4 -2.90 40.35 57.34
C VAL A 4 -2.21 39.31 56.43
N THR A 5 -0.97 38.92 56.72
CA THR A 5 -0.16 38.05 55.84
C THR A 5 -0.48 36.55 55.97
N ARG A 6 -0.92 36.08 57.15
CA ARG A 6 -1.29 34.67 57.38
C ARG A 6 -2.49 34.15 56.56
N PRO A 7 -3.66 34.84 56.50
CA PRO A 7 -4.79 34.36 55.72
C PRO A 7 -4.54 34.38 54.21
N PHE A 8 -3.75 35.33 53.72
CA PHE A 8 -3.35 35.40 52.32
C PHE A 8 -2.45 34.23 51.90
N PHE A 9 -1.51 33.83 52.76
CA PHE A 9 -0.60 32.71 52.48
C PHE A 9 -1.32 31.35 52.48
N LEU A 10 -2.29 31.16 53.39
CA LEU A 10 -3.17 29.98 53.41
C LEU A 10 -4.07 29.91 52.16
N TRP A 11 -4.65 31.05 51.75
CA TRP A 11 -5.45 31.13 50.53
C TRP A 11 -4.61 30.81 49.29
N LEU A 12 -3.37 31.31 49.21
CA LEU A 12 -2.45 31.01 48.12
C LEU A 12 -2.10 29.52 48.05
N GLN A 13 -1.84 28.86 49.18
CA GLN A 13 -1.55 27.42 49.24
C GLN A 13 -2.75 26.56 48.78
N VAL A 14 -3.97 26.93 49.16
CA VAL A 14 -5.20 26.23 48.73
C VAL A 14 -5.46 26.43 47.24
N VAL A 15 -5.29 27.65 46.72
CA VAL A 15 -5.43 27.94 45.29
C VAL A 15 -4.36 27.21 44.48
N LEU A 16 -3.11 27.17 44.94
CA LEU A 16 -2.03 26.41 44.30
C LEU A 16 -2.35 24.90 44.29
N GLY A 17 -2.84 24.35 45.39
CA GLY A 17 -3.20 22.92 45.48
C GLY A 17 -4.34 22.54 44.55
N VAL A 18 -5.41 23.34 44.50
CA VAL A 18 -6.57 23.10 43.61
C VAL A 18 -6.21 23.28 42.14
N THR A 19 -5.40 24.29 41.82
CA THR A 19 -4.91 24.50 40.44
C THR A 19 -3.95 23.40 40.00
N LEU A 20 -3.02 22.96 40.85
CA LEU A 20 -2.12 21.83 40.57
C LEU A 20 -2.89 20.52 40.39
N HIS A 21 -3.91 20.25 41.20
CA HIS A 21 -4.75 19.05 41.06
C HIS A 21 -5.58 19.08 39.77
N ARG A 22 -6.16 20.24 39.40
CA ARG A 22 -6.84 20.42 38.10
C ARG A 22 -5.86 20.32 36.92
N ALA A 23 -4.66 20.86 37.04
CA ALA A 23 -3.60 20.77 36.04
C ALA A 23 -3.15 19.31 35.84
N ARG A 24 -2.89 18.55 36.91
CA ARG A 24 -2.55 17.12 36.81
C ARG A 24 -3.65 16.31 36.14
N ARG A 25 -4.92 16.57 36.47
CA ARG A 25 -6.06 15.86 35.87
C ARG A 25 -6.22 16.18 34.38
N THR A 26 -6.08 17.45 33.99
CA THR A 26 -6.14 17.88 32.58
C THR A 26 -4.95 17.38 31.77
N LEU A 27 -3.74 17.38 32.34
CA LEU A 27 -2.55 16.79 31.73
C LEU A 27 -2.71 15.28 31.52
N LEU A 28 -3.20 14.54 32.52
CA LEU A 28 -3.47 13.10 32.37
C LEU A 28 -4.54 12.82 31.31
N GLN A 29 -5.62 13.60 31.28
CA GLN A 29 -6.66 13.48 30.26
C GLN A 29 -6.14 13.80 28.85
N ALA A 30 -5.33 14.84 28.71
CA ALA A 30 -4.69 15.20 27.46
C ALA A 30 -3.69 14.14 27.01
N ALA A 31 -2.90 13.58 27.94
CA ALA A 31 -1.95 12.50 27.66
C ALA A 31 -2.67 11.22 27.20
N ILE A 32 -3.77 10.84 27.84
CA ILE A 32 -4.60 9.71 27.42
C ILE A 32 -5.19 9.95 26.03
N LEU A 33 -5.76 11.14 25.78
CA LEU A 33 -6.33 11.49 24.48
C LEU A 33 -5.27 11.48 23.38
N PHE A 34 -4.09 12.04 23.65
CA PHE A 34 -2.96 12.00 22.72
C PHE A 34 -2.50 10.57 22.43
N CYS A 35 -2.40 9.72 23.46
CA CYS A 35 -2.05 8.31 23.31
C CYS A 35 -3.08 7.57 22.44
N VAL A 36 -4.38 7.79 22.67
CA VAL A 36 -5.45 7.21 21.86
C VAL A 36 -5.37 7.67 20.41
N LEU A 37 -5.17 8.97 20.16
CA LEU A 37 -5.02 9.50 18.80
C LEU A 37 -3.78 8.93 18.09
N ALA A 38 -2.64 8.84 18.78
CA ALA A 38 -1.42 8.26 18.23
C ALA A 38 -1.61 6.78 17.86
N LEU A 39 -2.26 6.00 18.72
CA LEU A 39 -2.61 4.61 18.44
C LEU A 39 -3.57 4.49 17.24
N LEU A 40 -4.57 5.36 17.15
CA LEU A 40 -5.51 5.38 16.02
C LEU A 40 -4.79 5.66 14.69
N VAL A 41 -3.90 6.65 14.66
CA VAL A 41 -3.10 6.96 13.47
C VAL A 41 -2.20 5.77 13.12
N TRP A 42 -1.55 5.16 14.10
CA TRP A 42 -0.69 4.00 13.89
C TRP A 42 -1.46 2.82 13.27
N VAL A 43 -2.64 2.50 13.81
CA VAL A 43 -3.52 1.45 13.26
C VAL A 43 -4.02 1.81 11.86
N ALA A 44 -4.38 3.07 11.61
CA ALA A 44 -4.83 3.52 10.29
C ALA A 44 -3.74 3.39 9.22
N VAL A 45 -2.49 3.74 9.56
CA VAL A 45 -1.32 3.58 8.68
C VAL A 45 -1.05 2.09 8.43
N PHE A 46 -1.07 1.25 9.47
CA PHE A 46 -0.86 -0.18 9.33
C PHE A 46 -1.92 -0.83 8.43
N LEU A 47 -3.20 -0.48 8.61
CA LEU A 47 -4.30 -1.03 7.83
C LEU A 47 -4.19 -0.62 6.35
N TYR A 48 -3.86 0.64 6.07
CA TYR A 48 -3.60 1.09 4.71
C TYR A 48 -2.37 0.38 4.11
N GLY A 49 -1.28 0.26 4.86
CA GLY A 49 -0.07 -0.43 4.40
C GLY A 49 -0.32 -1.89 4.05
N SER A 50 -1.05 -2.61 4.91
CA SER A 50 -1.46 -4.00 4.66
C SER A 50 -2.33 -4.12 3.40
N PHE A 51 -3.31 -3.23 3.23
CA PHE A 51 -4.12 -3.16 2.02
C PHE A 51 -3.26 -2.88 0.78
N TYR A 52 -2.35 -1.90 0.85
CA TYR A 52 -1.46 -1.53 -0.24
C TYR A 52 -0.63 -2.74 -0.68
N TYR A 53 0.10 -3.38 0.23
CA TYR A 53 0.97 -4.50 -0.11
C TYR A 53 0.20 -5.77 -0.53
N SER A 54 -0.97 -6.02 0.04
CA SER A 54 -1.78 -7.17 -0.35
C SER A 54 -2.47 -6.96 -1.71
N TYR A 55 -2.83 -5.73 -2.06
CA TYR A 55 -3.61 -5.44 -3.27
C TYR A 55 -2.75 -5.03 -4.47
N MET A 56 -1.59 -4.39 -4.25
CA MET A 56 -0.65 -3.98 -5.29
C MET A 56 0.36 -5.09 -5.59
N PRO A 57 0.28 -5.71 -6.79
CA PRO A 57 1.30 -6.64 -7.22
C PRO A 57 2.53 -5.91 -7.77
N THR A 58 3.57 -6.68 -8.12
CA THR A 58 4.75 -6.16 -8.80
C THR A 58 4.36 -5.47 -10.11
N VAL A 59 4.63 -4.17 -10.19
CA VAL A 59 4.26 -3.27 -11.29
C VAL A 59 4.96 -3.62 -12.60
N SER A 60 6.25 -3.90 -12.52
CA SER A 60 7.09 -4.15 -13.69
C SER A 60 8.12 -5.22 -13.38
N PHE A 61 8.29 -6.12 -14.33
CA PHE A 61 9.32 -7.14 -14.31
C PHE A 61 10.20 -6.99 -15.55
N SER A 62 11.51 -7.01 -15.36
CA SER A 62 12.50 -6.90 -16.44
C SER A 62 13.50 -8.04 -16.32
N THR A 63 13.69 -8.78 -17.39
CA THR A 63 14.70 -9.84 -17.48
C THR A 63 15.61 -9.66 -18.68
N PRO A 64 16.92 -9.90 -18.53
CA PRO A 64 17.81 -9.94 -19.67
C PRO A 64 17.45 -11.13 -20.57
N VAL A 65 17.55 -10.91 -21.87
CA VAL A 65 17.26 -11.91 -22.91
C VAL A 65 18.58 -12.28 -23.57
N HIS A 66 19.05 -13.50 -23.30
CA HIS A 66 20.27 -14.03 -23.89
C HIS A 66 19.92 -14.79 -25.17
N TYR A 67 20.40 -14.29 -26.30
CA TYR A 67 20.19 -14.91 -27.60
C TYR A 67 21.28 -15.94 -27.89
N HIS A 68 20.85 -17.07 -28.44
CA HIS A 68 21.72 -18.10 -28.97
C HIS A 68 21.50 -18.20 -30.48
N TYR A 69 22.56 -18.52 -31.20
CA TYR A 69 22.56 -18.71 -32.64
C TYR A 69 23.59 -19.78 -33.00
N SER A 70 23.36 -20.48 -34.10
CA SER A 70 24.33 -21.42 -34.67
C SER A 70 25.15 -20.73 -35.75
N SER A 71 26.46 -20.96 -35.71
CA SER A 71 27.45 -20.50 -36.70
C SER A 71 28.01 -21.64 -37.55
N ASP A 72 27.53 -22.87 -37.37
CA ASP A 72 28.16 -24.09 -37.90
C ASP A 72 27.68 -24.43 -39.32
N CYS A 73 27.59 -23.43 -40.20
CA CYS A 73 27.18 -23.63 -41.60
C CYS A 73 28.24 -23.15 -42.59
N ASP A 74 28.31 -23.83 -43.74
CA ASP A 74 29.19 -23.49 -44.87
C ASP A 74 28.73 -22.26 -45.67
N ALA A 75 28.11 -21.26 -45.01
CA ALA A 75 27.60 -20.08 -45.70
C ALA A 75 28.68 -18.99 -45.82
N THR A 76 29.12 -18.72 -47.05
CA THR A 76 30.20 -17.76 -47.37
C THR A 76 29.87 -16.29 -47.15
N ASN A 77 28.59 -15.92 -46.96
CA ASN A 77 28.14 -14.51 -46.96
C ASN A 77 27.37 -14.05 -45.71
N SER A 78 26.93 -14.96 -44.83
CA SER A 78 26.19 -14.61 -43.61
C SER A 78 26.94 -15.09 -42.39
N VAL A 79 27.29 -14.16 -41.49
CA VAL A 79 27.99 -14.47 -40.22
C VAL A 79 27.17 -15.40 -39.32
N LEU A 80 25.82 -15.36 -39.43
CA LEU A 80 24.91 -16.25 -38.71
C LEU A 80 24.15 -17.17 -39.67
N CYS A 81 24.04 -18.44 -39.30
CA CYS A 81 23.36 -19.48 -40.06
C CYS A 81 21.88 -19.59 -39.69
N SER A 82 21.60 -19.50 -38.39
CA SER A 82 20.26 -19.49 -37.83
C SER A 82 19.83 -18.09 -37.45
N PHE A 83 18.53 -17.90 -37.27
CA PHE A 83 18.01 -16.71 -36.60
C PHE A 83 18.43 -16.74 -35.12
N PRO A 84 18.75 -15.58 -34.51
CA PRO A 84 18.96 -15.49 -33.08
C PRO A 84 17.67 -15.84 -32.34
N VAL A 85 17.75 -16.85 -31.46
CA VAL A 85 16.63 -17.31 -30.63
C VAL A 85 17.02 -17.25 -29.16
N ALA A 86 16.13 -16.74 -28.33
CA ALA A 86 16.28 -16.72 -26.88
C ALA A 86 15.11 -17.44 -26.22
N ASN A 87 15.42 -18.31 -25.26
CA ASN A 87 14.42 -18.93 -24.42
C ASN A 87 14.48 -18.32 -23.02
N ILE A 88 13.37 -17.79 -22.54
CA ILE A 88 13.27 -17.14 -21.23
C ILE A 88 12.21 -17.82 -20.35
N SER A 89 12.52 -17.94 -19.07
CA SER A 89 11.55 -18.32 -18.05
C SER A 89 10.84 -17.08 -17.51
N LEU A 90 9.51 -17.16 -17.44
CA LEU A 90 8.63 -16.15 -16.85
C LEU A 90 8.27 -16.51 -15.39
N LEU A 91 9.12 -17.34 -14.77
CA LEU A 91 9.06 -17.77 -13.38
C LEU A 91 10.18 -17.10 -12.59
N LYS A 92 9.81 -16.29 -11.60
CA LYS A 92 10.73 -15.71 -10.63
C LYS A 92 11.33 -16.83 -9.77
N ASN A 93 12.66 -16.93 -9.77
CA ASN A 93 13.42 -17.99 -9.10
C ASN A 93 12.96 -19.42 -9.46
N GLY A 94 12.36 -19.60 -10.64
CA GLY A 94 11.88 -20.90 -11.13
C GLY A 94 10.61 -21.44 -10.49
N LYS A 95 9.95 -20.71 -9.57
CA LYS A 95 8.74 -21.19 -8.87
C LYS A 95 7.57 -20.20 -8.91
N ASP A 96 7.83 -18.91 -8.72
CA ASP A 96 6.77 -17.93 -8.59
C ASP A 96 6.45 -17.33 -9.96
N GLN A 97 5.18 -17.31 -10.35
CA GLN A 97 4.79 -16.67 -11.61
C GLN A 97 4.96 -15.15 -11.53
N VAL A 98 5.53 -14.58 -12.58
CA VAL A 98 5.74 -13.13 -12.69
C VAL A 98 4.41 -12.39 -12.95
N MET A 99 3.49 -13.02 -13.67
CA MET A 99 2.23 -12.42 -14.10
C MET A 99 1.07 -13.00 -13.28
N ILE A 100 0.17 -12.14 -12.83
CA ILE A 100 -1.05 -12.54 -12.13
C ILE A 100 -2.13 -12.88 -13.14
N TYR A 101 -2.88 -13.95 -12.86
CA TYR A 101 -3.98 -14.39 -13.69
C TYR A 101 -5.07 -13.31 -13.83
N GLY A 102 -5.56 -13.13 -15.07
CA GLY A 102 -6.62 -12.17 -15.40
C GLY A 102 -6.21 -10.70 -15.40
N GLN A 103 -5.01 -10.35 -14.93
CA GLN A 103 -4.49 -9.00 -15.01
C GLN A 103 -3.91 -8.75 -16.42
N PRO A 104 -4.26 -7.63 -17.08
CA PRO A 104 -3.67 -7.25 -18.36
C PRO A 104 -2.23 -6.76 -18.21
N TYR A 105 -1.33 -7.24 -19.06
CA TYR A 105 0.09 -6.88 -19.13
C TYR A 105 0.49 -6.43 -20.54
N ARG A 106 1.32 -5.38 -20.58
CA ARG A 106 2.08 -4.96 -21.75
C ARG A 106 3.44 -5.63 -21.74
N ILE A 107 3.77 -6.34 -22.82
CA ILE A 107 5.06 -6.99 -22.98
C ILE A 107 5.82 -6.25 -24.09
N SER A 108 6.94 -5.66 -23.72
CA SER A 108 7.83 -4.91 -24.61
C SER A 108 9.23 -5.48 -24.58
N LEU A 109 9.87 -5.58 -25.73
CA LEU A 109 11.27 -5.98 -25.85
C LEU A 109 12.10 -4.73 -26.12
N GLU A 110 13.07 -4.47 -25.24
CA GLU A 110 14.03 -3.37 -25.38
C GLU A 110 15.32 -3.95 -25.99
N LEU A 111 15.67 -3.55 -27.21
CA LEU A 111 16.90 -3.94 -27.91
C LEU A 111 17.92 -2.81 -27.86
N GLU A 112 19.13 -3.09 -27.37
CA GLU A 112 20.26 -2.16 -27.42
C GLU A 112 21.09 -2.44 -28.67
N MET A 113 21.06 -1.52 -29.64
CA MET A 113 21.68 -1.70 -30.96
C MET A 113 22.72 -0.61 -31.25
N PRO A 114 23.87 -0.95 -31.85
CA PRO A 114 24.80 0.05 -32.38
C PRO A 114 24.28 0.69 -33.67
N GLU A 115 24.70 1.93 -33.92
CA GLU A 115 24.49 2.64 -35.21
C GLU A 115 25.48 2.16 -36.32
N SER A 116 25.62 0.85 -36.51
CA SER A 116 26.49 0.27 -37.54
C SER A 116 25.91 0.42 -38.95
N LEU A 117 26.77 0.38 -39.99
CA LEU A 117 26.31 0.44 -41.39
C LEU A 117 25.39 -0.73 -41.73
N VAL A 118 25.68 -1.92 -41.21
CA VAL A 118 24.86 -3.13 -41.39
C VAL A 118 23.45 -2.91 -40.82
N ASN A 119 23.33 -2.40 -39.59
CA ASN A 119 22.03 -2.14 -38.96
C ASN A 119 21.24 -1.01 -39.65
N LYS A 120 21.93 0.00 -40.20
CA LYS A 120 21.28 1.08 -40.97
C LYS A 120 20.72 0.58 -42.29
N GLN A 121 21.43 -0.32 -42.97
CA GLN A 121 21.01 -0.90 -44.24
C GLN A 121 20.00 -2.04 -44.08
N LEU A 122 19.93 -2.65 -42.90
CA LEU A 122 19.00 -3.76 -42.61
C LEU A 122 17.53 -3.39 -42.81
N GLY A 123 17.16 -2.13 -42.50
CA GLY A 123 15.78 -1.67 -42.60
C GLY A 123 14.86 -2.32 -41.57
N MET A 124 13.64 -2.67 -41.99
CA MET A 124 12.67 -3.33 -41.12
C MET A 124 13.02 -4.80 -40.92
N PHE A 125 13.04 -5.25 -39.68
CA PHE A 125 13.17 -6.65 -39.32
C PHE A 125 12.00 -7.08 -38.43
N MET A 126 11.72 -8.38 -38.37
CA MET A 126 10.59 -8.91 -37.61
C MET A 126 11.08 -9.59 -36.33
N ILE A 127 10.33 -9.40 -35.25
CA ILE A 127 10.55 -10.05 -33.96
C ILE A 127 9.32 -10.88 -33.66
N LYS A 128 9.52 -12.18 -33.43
CA LYS A 128 8.47 -13.13 -33.08
C LYS A 128 8.64 -13.53 -31.62
N MET A 129 7.56 -13.51 -30.86
CA MET A 129 7.50 -14.01 -29.49
C MET A 129 6.41 -15.06 -29.40
N SER A 130 6.76 -16.21 -28.82
CA SER A 130 5.85 -17.33 -28.58
C SER A 130 5.92 -17.76 -27.12
N CYS A 131 4.81 -17.59 -26.41
CA CYS A 131 4.61 -18.01 -25.03
C CYS A 131 4.21 -19.48 -24.97
N TYR A 132 4.77 -20.24 -24.03
CA TYR A 132 4.51 -21.68 -23.91
C TYR A 132 4.18 -22.10 -22.46
N THR A 133 3.44 -23.21 -22.34
CA THR A 133 3.08 -23.86 -21.07
C THR A 133 4.13 -24.88 -20.63
N ASN A 134 3.93 -25.52 -19.47
CA ASN A 134 4.77 -26.62 -18.99
C ASN A 134 4.80 -27.80 -19.96
N ASP A 135 3.72 -27.99 -20.73
CA ASP A 135 3.58 -29.07 -21.70
C ASP A 135 4.26 -28.75 -23.04
N GLY A 136 4.93 -27.59 -23.15
CA GLY A 136 5.57 -27.12 -24.37
C GLY A 136 4.59 -26.60 -25.43
N GLN A 137 3.29 -26.54 -25.13
CA GLN A 137 2.28 -26.03 -26.04
C GLN A 137 2.33 -24.50 -26.09
N THR A 138 2.24 -23.93 -27.29
CA THR A 138 2.22 -22.49 -27.50
C THR A 138 0.85 -21.91 -27.15
N VAL A 139 0.78 -21.08 -26.11
CA VAL A 139 -0.47 -20.42 -25.67
C VAL A 139 -0.79 -19.21 -26.52
N ALA A 140 0.24 -18.43 -26.84
CA ALA A 140 0.12 -17.19 -27.58
C ALA A 140 1.37 -16.95 -28.40
N ALA A 141 1.19 -16.43 -29.61
CA ALA A 141 2.29 -16.02 -30.48
C ALA A 141 1.98 -14.65 -31.07
N VAL A 142 3.02 -13.82 -31.21
CA VAL A 142 2.92 -12.52 -31.85
C VAL A 142 4.16 -12.26 -32.68
N ALA A 143 3.98 -11.53 -33.79
CA ALA A 143 5.07 -11.05 -34.62
C ALA A 143 4.91 -9.55 -34.83
N ARG A 144 5.98 -8.79 -34.63
CA ARG A 144 6.02 -7.32 -34.78
C ARG A 144 7.22 -6.92 -35.61
N SER A 145 7.02 -5.94 -36.50
CA SER A 145 8.13 -5.30 -37.18
C SER A 145 8.79 -4.27 -36.26
N ALA A 146 10.10 -4.16 -36.39
CA ALA A 146 10.94 -3.19 -35.71
C ALA A 146 11.94 -2.63 -36.72
N MET A 147 12.40 -1.40 -36.46
CA MET A 147 13.39 -0.74 -37.30
C MET A 147 14.28 0.12 -36.42
N LEU A 148 15.57 0.17 -36.75
CA LEU A 148 16.47 1.16 -36.16
C LEU A 148 15.99 2.56 -36.55
N HIS A 149 15.91 3.48 -35.59
CA HIS A 149 15.45 4.83 -35.89
C HIS A 149 16.39 5.50 -36.89
N TYR A 150 15.83 5.95 -38.01
CA TYR A 150 16.60 6.59 -39.07
C TYR A 150 17.08 7.98 -38.64
N ARG A 151 18.34 8.27 -38.95
CA ARG A 151 18.95 9.60 -38.85
C ARG A 151 19.68 9.91 -40.15
N SER A 152 19.61 11.17 -40.59
CA SER A 152 20.33 11.60 -41.79
C SER A 152 21.84 11.63 -41.53
N GLY A 153 22.64 11.44 -42.58
CA GLY A 153 24.11 11.46 -42.47
C GLY A 153 24.64 12.79 -41.93
N LEU A 154 24.04 13.91 -42.37
CA LEU A 154 24.37 15.25 -41.87
C LEU A 154 24.06 15.41 -40.37
N LEU A 155 22.92 14.88 -39.92
CA LEU A 155 22.57 14.93 -38.50
C LEU A 155 23.55 14.08 -37.68
N GLN A 156 23.97 12.94 -38.21
CA GLN A 156 24.92 12.07 -37.54
C GLN A 156 26.30 12.74 -37.39
N THR A 157 26.82 13.39 -38.44
CA THR A 157 28.10 14.10 -38.37
C THR A 157 28.06 15.28 -37.41
N LEU A 158 26.98 16.06 -37.42
CA LEU A 158 26.76 17.13 -36.45
C LEU A 158 26.69 16.59 -35.01
N ASN A 159 25.94 15.50 -34.78
CA ASN A 159 25.82 14.89 -33.46
C ASN A 159 27.17 14.37 -32.95
N THR A 160 27.94 13.69 -33.81
CA THR A 160 29.30 13.23 -33.48
C THR A 160 30.26 14.38 -33.23
N LEU A 161 30.17 15.48 -33.97
CA LEU A 161 31.02 16.66 -33.77
C LEU A 161 30.69 17.37 -32.44
N LEU A 162 29.40 17.61 -32.19
CA LEU A 162 28.91 18.29 -30.98
C LEU A 162 29.23 17.49 -29.71
N PHE A 163 29.04 16.17 -29.74
CA PHE A 163 29.32 15.28 -28.60
C PHE A 163 30.71 14.64 -28.65
N SER A 164 31.60 15.10 -29.54
CA SER A 164 32.96 14.55 -29.68
C SER A 164 33.76 14.49 -28.35
N PRO A 165 33.71 15.48 -27.44
CA PRO A 165 34.48 15.39 -26.21
C PRO A 165 33.96 14.25 -25.33
N LEU A 166 32.64 14.10 -25.21
CA LEU A 166 32.00 13.08 -24.37
C LEU A 166 32.18 11.67 -24.94
N LEU A 167 32.22 11.53 -26.27
CA LEU A 167 32.51 10.27 -26.95
C LEU A 167 33.96 9.84 -26.75
N LEU A 168 34.92 10.77 -26.86
CA LEU A 168 36.35 10.48 -26.68
C LEU A 168 36.71 10.15 -25.23
N THR A 169 36.05 10.77 -24.25
CA THR A 169 36.23 10.43 -22.83
C THR A 169 35.49 9.14 -22.43
N GLY A 170 34.73 8.53 -23.34
CA GLY A 170 33.94 7.32 -23.07
C GLY A 170 32.75 7.55 -22.13
N MET A 171 32.36 8.80 -21.87
CA MET A 171 31.19 9.11 -21.04
C MET A 171 29.86 8.80 -21.74
N THR A 172 29.88 8.81 -23.07
CA THR A 172 28.73 8.49 -23.91
C THR A 172 29.14 7.51 -25.00
N GLU A 173 28.26 6.56 -25.33
CA GLU A 173 28.45 5.59 -26.40
C GLU A 173 27.42 5.78 -27.51
N GLN A 174 27.78 5.43 -28.75
CA GLN A 174 26.87 5.50 -29.90
C GLN A 174 25.97 4.26 -29.99
N LYS A 175 25.02 4.19 -29.06
CA LYS A 175 24.01 3.12 -29.00
C LYS A 175 22.60 3.68 -29.06
N HIS A 176 21.69 2.86 -29.56
CA HIS A 176 20.28 3.20 -29.68
C HIS A 176 19.43 2.11 -29.02
N LEU A 177 18.46 2.53 -28.22
CA LEU A 177 17.51 1.63 -27.59
C LEU A 177 16.23 1.59 -28.42
N VAL A 178 15.88 0.41 -28.92
CA VAL A 178 14.67 0.16 -29.71
C VAL A 178 13.69 -0.62 -28.84
N GLU A 179 12.65 0.06 -28.34
CA GLU A 179 11.54 -0.57 -27.61
C GLU A 179 10.47 -1.02 -28.61
N VAL A 180 10.16 -2.32 -28.60
CA VAL A 180 9.16 -2.93 -29.47
C VAL A 180 8.06 -3.54 -28.60
N GLU A 181 6.85 -3.04 -28.73
CA GLU A 181 5.68 -3.59 -28.03
C GLU A 181 5.20 -4.85 -28.73
N LEU A 182 5.38 -6.00 -28.08
CA LEU A 182 4.98 -7.31 -28.59
C LEU A 182 3.49 -7.54 -28.31
N PHE A 183 3.10 -7.49 -27.04
CA PHE A 183 1.70 -7.59 -26.60
C PHE A 183 1.27 -6.31 -25.88
N SER A 184 0.08 -5.82 -26.21
CA SER A 184 -0.53 -4.65 -25.56
C SER A 184 -1.41 -5.05 -24.36
N ASP A 185 -2.25 -6.08 -24.51
CA ASP A 185 -3.16 -6.57 -23.48
C ASP A 185 -3.04 -8.10 -23.32
N TYR A 186 -1.87 -8.57 -22.86
CA TYR A 186 -1.67 -9.99 -22.59
C TYR A 186 -2.23 -10.35 -21.21
N LYS A 187 -3.09 -11.39 -21.16
CA LYS A 187 -3.69 -11.89 -19.92
C LYS A 187 -3.25 -13.32 -19.68
N ALA A 188 -2.60 -13.56 -18.55
CA ALA A 188 -2.25 -14.92 -18.13
C ALA A 188 -3.52 -15.70 -17.75
N ASN A 189 -3.65 -16.93 -18.26
CA ASN A 189 -4.76 -17.83 -17.97
C ASN A 189 -4.37 -18.82 -16.86
N SER A 190 -5.31 -19.12 -15.95
CA SER A 190 -5.10 -20.07 -14.87
C SER A 190 -5.11 -21.53 -15.34
N TYR A 191 -5.84 -21.85 -16.43
CA TYR A 191 -5.92 -23.22 -16.95
C TYR A 191 -4.68 -23.59 -17.78
N HIS A 192 -4.10 -22.62 -18.48
CA HIS A 192 -2.89 -22.78 -19.28
C HIS A 192 -1.86 -21.73 -18.84
N PRO A 193 -1.09 -22.00 -17.78
CA PRO A 193 -0.18 -21.02 -17.22
C PRO A 193 0.99 -20.68 -18.15
N THR A 194 1.33 -19.39 -18.11
CA THR A 194 2.52 -18.70 -18.62
C THR A 194 3.89 -19.15 -18.09
N ILE A 195 4.57 -20.20 -18.54
CA ILE A 195 5.88 -20.56 -17.92
C ILE A 195 7.08 -19.90 -18.57
N GLY A 196 7.07 -19.76 -19.88
CA GLY A 196 8.19 -19.16 -20.60
C GLY A 196 7.78 -18.59 -21.93
N ALA A 197 8.75 -17.93 -22.57
CA ALA A 197 8.59 -17.43 -23.92
C ALA A 197 9.87 -17.65 -24.72
N VAL A 198 9.68 -17.97 -25.99
CA VAL A 198 10.74 -18.03 -26.98
C VAL A 198 10.63 -16.78 -27.84
N ILE A 199 11.72 -16.02 -27.94
CA ILE A 199 11.82 -14.80 -28.72
C ILE A 199 12.82 -15.05 -29.85
N GLU A 200 12.41 -14.78 -31.08
CA GLU A 200 13.18 -15.00 -32.29
C GLU A 200 13.24 -13.71 -33.11
N ILE A 201 14.44 -13.29 -33.50
CA ILE A 201 14.64 -12.15 -34.38
C ILE A 201 14.85 -12.68 -35.81
N GLN A 202 13.93 -12.37 -36.71
CA GLN A 202 13.92 -12.81 -38.10
C GLN A 202 14.90 -11.99 -38.95
N SER A 203 16.17 -11.99 -38.58
CA SER A 203 17.27 -11.41 -39.34
C SER A 203 18.60 -12.07 -38.97
N ARG A 204 19.41 -12.40 -39.97
CA ARG A 204 20.75 -13.00 -39.78
C ARG A 204 21.87 -11.96 -39.76
N GLN A 205 21.58 -10.72 -40.14
CA GLN A 205 22.57 -9.64 -40.23
C GLN A 205 22.40 -8.58 -39.12
N VAL A 206 21.39 -8.76 -38.25
CA VAL A 206 21.14 -7.84 -37.15
C VAL A 206 22.27 -7.88 -36.12
N GLN A 207 22.72 -6.71 -35.69
CA GLN A 207 23.73 -6.55 -34.65
C GLN A 207 23.10 -5.84 -33.45
N PHE A 208 23.21 -6.42 -32.27
CA PHE A 208 22.73 -5.83 -31.03
C PHE A 208 23.67 -6.22 -29.88
N TYR A 209 23.76 -5.38 -28.86
CA TYR A 209 24.60 -5.61 -27.67
C TYR A 209 23.85 -6.42 -26.62
N SER A 210 22.64 -5.97 -26.31
CA SER A 210 21.83 -6.58 -25.27
C SER A 210 20.36 -6.47 -25.63
N ALA A 211 19.55 -7.30 -24.98
CA ALA A 211 18.12 -7.24 -25.08
C ALA A 211 17.50 -7.51 -23.71
N GLN A 212 16.43 -6.80 -23.41
CA GLN A 212 15.71 -6.94 -22.16
C GLN A 212 14.23 -7.07 -22.43
N LEU A 213 13.60 -8.09 -21.86
CA LEU A 213 12.15 -8.21 -21.90
C LEU A 213 11.58 -7.47 -20.70
N ARG A 214 10.68 -6.53 -20.98
CA ARG A 214 10.00 -5.74 -19.97
C ARG A 214 8.51 -6.02 -20.01
N ILE A 215 7.98 -6.43 -18.86
CA ILE A 215 6.58 -6.75 -18.65
C ILE A 215 6.03 -5.69 -17.70
N ARG A 216 5.10 -4.86 -18.17
CA ARG A 216 4.47 -3.78 -17.39
C ARG A 216 2.99 -4.12 -17.18
N ALA A 217 2.51 -4.08 -15.94
CA ALA A 217 1.09 -4.28 -15.65
C ALA A 217 0.27 -3.05 -16.05
N PHE A 218 -0.86 -3.26 -16.74
CA PHE A 218 -1.84 -2.20 -16.98
C PHE A 218 -2.84 -2.12 -15.83
N PHE A 219 -2.62 -1.22 -14.88
CA PHE A 219 -3.57 -1.03 -13.79
C PHE A 219 -4.80 -0.25 -14.26
N THR A 220 -5.99 -0.78 -13.95
CA THR A 220 -7.27 -0.09 -14.13
C THR A 220 -7.99 0.04 -12.78
N GLY A 221 -8.94 0.97 -12.67
CA GLY A 221 -9.73 1.19 -11.46
C GLY A 221 -8.92 1.69 -10.26
N ILE A 222 -9.13 1.10 -9.07
CA ILE A 222 -8.46 1.51 -7.82
C ILE A 222 -6.94 1.35 -7.92
N ARG A 223 -6.46 0.29 -8.60
CA ARG A 223 -5.02 0.08 -8.81
C ARG A 223 -4.39 1.22 -9.60
N TYR A 224 -5.10 1.77 -10.60
CA TYR A 224 -4.58 2.89 -11.39
C TYR A 224 -4.31 4.12 -10.52
N ILE A 225 -5.27 4.49 -9.67
CA ILE A 225 -5.16 5.65 -8.77
C ILE A 225 -3.98 5.44 -7.80
N LEU A 226 -3.88 4.24 -7.24
CA LEU A 226 -2.85 3.88 -6.27
C LEU A 226 -1.45 3.86 -6.89
N TYR A 227 -1.31 3.48 -8.16
CA TYR A 227 -0.05 3.48 -8.87
C TYR A 227 0.37 4.89 -9.32
N ASN A 228 -0.55 5.64 -9.92
CA ASN A 228 -0.22 6.96 -10.50
C ASN A 228 -0.13 8.06 -9.43
N PHE A 229 -0.88 7.94 -8.34
CA PHE A 229 -0.89 8.91 -7.25
C PHE A 229 -0.71 8.24 -5.87
N PRO A 230 0.49 7.74 -5.56
CA PRO A 230 0.75 7.01 -4.32
C PRO A 230 0.55 7.89 -3.08
N VAL A 231 0.93 9.17 -3.14
CA VAL A 231 0.84 10.09 -1.99
C VAL A 231 -0.61 10.48 -1.70
N THR A 232 -1.38 10.87 -2.72
CA THR A 232 -2.77 11.31 -2.50
C THR A 232 -3.65 10.15 -2.07
N SER A 233 -3.47 8.97 -2.66
CA SER A 233 -4.20 7.76 -2.26
C SER A 233 -3.84 7.32 -0.83
N ALA A 234 -2.58 7.46 -0.40
CA ALA A 234 -2.17 7.20 0.98
C ALA A 234 -2.84 8.15 1.97
N VAL A 235 -2.85 9.45 1.69
CA VAL A 235 -3.51 10.44 2.56
C VAL A 235 -5.01 10.17 2.67
N ILE A 236 -5.69 9.92 1.54
CA ILE A 236 -7.12 9.63 1.52
C ILE A 236 -7.44 8.33 2.27
N GLY A 237 -6.66 7.27 2.04
CA GLY A 237 -6.85 5.97 2.70
C GLY A 237 -6.58 6.01 4.21
N MET A 238 -5.53 6.71 4.64
CA MET A 238 -5.25 6.92 6.07
C MET A 238 -6.33 7.77 6.73
N ALA A 239 -6.79 8.84 6.07
CA ALA A 239 -7.86 9.70 6.58
C ALA A 239 -9.19 8.94 6.72
N SER A 240 -9.58 8.14 5.72
CA SER A 240 -10.81 7.34 5.80
C SER A 240 -10.75 6.30 6.92
N ASN A 241 -9.61 5.61 7.07
CA ASN A 241 -9.41 4.64 8.15
C ASN A 241 -9.43 5.32 9.52
N PHE A 242 -8.79 6.49 9.66
CA PHE A 242 -8.79 7.26 10.89
C PHE A 242 -10.21 7.70 11.28
N VAL A 243 -10.98 8.24 10.33
CA VAL A 243 -12.38 8.65 10.59
C VAL A 243 -13.23 7.45 10.98
N PHE A 244 -13.11 6.33 10.27
CA PHE A 244 -13.87 5.11 10.57
C PHE A 244 -13.56 4.57 11.97
N LEU A 245 -12.28 4.44 12.33
CA LEU A 245 -11.86 3.99 13.66
C LEU A 245 -12.28 4.99 14.75
N SER A 246 -12.19 6.29 14.47
CA SER A 246 -12.62 7.35 15.40
C SER A 246 -14.12 7.26 15.71
N VAL A 247 -14.96 6.98 14.71
CA VAL A 247 -16.41 6.79 14.89
C VAL A 247 -16.69 5.55 15.76
N ILE A 248 -15.98 4.44 15.53
CA ILE A 248 -16.13 3.22 16.34
C ILE A 248 -15.76 3.49 17.80
N VAL A 249 -14.62 4.14 18.05
CA VAL A 249 -14.18 4.48 19.41
C VAL A 249 -15.14 5.46 20.08
N LEU A 250 -15.64 6.45 19.35
CA LEU A 250 -16.63 7.40 19.87
C LEU A 250 -17.93 6.70 20.26
N PHE A 251 -18.45 5.82 19.41
CA PHE A 251 -19.66 5.07 19.69
C PHE A 251 -19.47 4.11 20.88
N GLY A 252 -18.32 3.42 20.94
CA GLY A 252 -17.93 2.60 22.10
C GLY A 252 -17.86 3.42 23.39
N TYR A 253 -17.27 4.62 23.35
CA TYR A 253 -17.23 5.53 24.49
C TYR A 253 -18.63 5.97 24.92
N LEU A 254 -19.51 6.34 23.97
CA LEU A 254 -20.89 6.71 24.27
C LEU A 254 -21.67 5.55 24.89
N GLN A 255 -21.53 4.33 24.37
CA GLN A 255 -22.16 3.14 24.94
C GLN A 255 -21.69 2.87 26.37
N VAL A 256 -20.38 2.93 26.64
CA VAL A 256 -19.83 2.75 27.98
C VAL A 256 -20.31 3.84 28.93
N ARG A 257 -20.39 5.10 28.46
CA ARG A 257 -20.90 6.21 29.25
C ARG A 257 -22.37 6.03 29.61
N VAL A 258 -23.22 5.70 28.64
CA VAL A 258 -24.65 5.42 28.87
C VAL A 258 -24.83 4.22 29.79
N ARG A 259 -24.02 3.15 29.63
CA ARG A 259 -24.04 1.99 30.52
C ARG A 259 -23.65 2.35 31.95
N CYS A 260 -22.66 3.21 32.14
CA CYS A 260 -22.23 3.66 33.47
C CYS A 260 -23.26 4.59 34.13
N ASP A 261 -23.89 5.49 33.38
CA ASP A 261 -24.92 6.38 33.91
C ASP A 261 -26.19 5.59 34.30
N THR A 262 -26.60 4.62 33.49
CA THR A 262 -27.73 3.73 33.81
C THR A 262 -27.48 2.89 35.06
N THR A 263 -26.29 2.29 35.21
CA THR A 263 -25.95 1.54 36.43
C THR A 263 -25.85 2.43 37.67
N ARG A 264 -25.29 3.65 37.56
CA ARG A 264 -25.28 4.63 38.66
C ARG A 264 -26.69 5.03 39.09
N LEU A 265 -27.61 5.23 38.15
CA LEU A 265 -29.00 5.55 38.44
C LEU A 265 -29.72 4.39 39.14
N GLN A 266 -29.46 3.15 38.73
CA GLN A 266 -29.98 1.95 39.41
C GLN A 266 -29.47 1.85 40.85
N TRP A 267 -28.16 2.00 41.07
CA TRP A 267 -27.56 2.00 42.41
C TRP A 267 -28.19 3.06 43.32
N ARG A 268 -28.39 4.31 42.85
CA ARG A 268 -29.06 5.35 43.66
C ARG A 268 -30.52 5.00 43.98
N ARG A 269 -31.26 4.38 43.03
CA ARG A 269 -32.65 3.95 43.26
C ARG A 269 -32.71 2.85 44.32
N GLU A 270 -31.77 1.90 44.31
CA GLU A 270 -31.68 0.84 45.31
C GLU A 270 -31.31 1.39 46.69
N GLU A 271 -30.33 2.30 46.78
CA GLU A 271 -29.99 2.98 48.03
C GLU A 271 -31.17 3.78 48.60
N ALA A 272 -31.90 4.52 47.74
CA ALA A 272 -33.09 5.24 48.16
C ALA A 272 -34.20 4.29 48.65
N ARG A 273 -34.40 3.16 47.98
CA ARG A 273 -35.36 2.12 48.39
C ARG A 273 -34.99 1.53 49.75
N LYS A 274 -33.70 1.23 49.99
CA LYS A 274 -33.19 0.77 51.29
C LYS A 274 -33.44 1.81 52.40
N ARG A 275 -33.19 3.09 52.12
CA ARG A 275 -33.47 4.19 53.08
C ARG A 275 -34.97 4.32 53.38
N MET A 276 -35.85 4.20 52.38
CA MET A 276 -37.30 4.20 52.62
C MET A 276 -37.75 3.01 53.45
N HIS A 277 -37.25 1.80 53.20
CA HIS A 277 -37.56 0.64 54.04
C HIS A 277 -37.09 0.82 55.49
N HIS A 278 -35.89 1.37 55.71
CA HIS A 278 -35.42 1.71 57.05
C HIS A 278 -36.27 2.79 57.73
N ALA A 279 -36.70 3.82 56.98
CA ALA A 279 -37.57 4.87 57.49
C ALA A 279 -38.97 4.34 57.84
N LEU A 280 -39.58 3.49 56.99
CA LEU A 280 -40.85 2.81 57.26
C LEU A 280 -40.77 1.87 58.47
N ALA A 281 -39.66 1.12 58.61
CA ALA A 281 -39.42 0.29 59.77
C ALA A 281 -39.30 1.13 61.06
N CYS A 282 -38.60 2.27 61.01
CA CYS A 282 -38.53 3.21 62.14
C CYS A 282 -39.89 3.85 62.46
N LEU A 283 -40.66 4.27 61.45
CA LEU A 283 -42.00 4.83 61.65
C LEU A 283 -42.97 3.80 62.23
N GLY A 284 -42.93 2.55 61.76
CA GLY A 284 -43.69 1.45 62.34
C GLY A 284 -43.31 1.21 63.81
N PHE A 285 -42.02 1.28 64.13
CA PHE A 285 -41.53 1.16 65.51
C PHE A 285 -41.98 2.33 66.42
N VAL A 286 -42.01 3.55 65.89
CA VAL A 286 -42.50 4.75 66.60
C VAL A 286 -44.02 4.71 66.78
N LEU A 287 -44.79 4.27 65.78
CA LEU A 287 -46.24 4.09 65.89
C LEU A 287 -46.60 3.00 66.91
N VAL A 288 -45.89 1.87 66.92
CA VAL A 288 -46.08 0.81 67.92
C VAL A 288 -45.71 1.30 69.33
N LYS A 289 -44.61 2.05 69.49
CA LYS A 289 -44.26 2.69 70.78
C LYS A 289 -45.28 3.75 71.21
N GLY A 290 -45.80 4.54 70.27
CA GLY A 290 -46.86 5.53 70.52
C GLY A 290 -48.17 4.88 70.96
N PHE A 291 -48.55 3.75 70.35
CA PHE A 291 -49.72 2.95 70.73
C PHE A 291 -49.56 2.22 72.08
N LEU A 292 -48.33 1.78 72.42
CA LEU A 292 -48.05 1.23 73.75
C LEU A 292 -48.03 2.33 74.83
N SER A 293 -47.53 3.53 74.51
CA SER A 293 -47.49 4.65 75.47
C SER A 293 -48.87 5.21 75.78
N SER A 294 -49.79 5.28 74.81
CA SER A 294 -51.17 5.71 75.03
C SER A 294 -52.02 4.67 75.76
N ARG A 295 -51.73 3.36 75.59
CA ARG A 295 -52.32 2.30 76.45
C ARG A 295 -51.80 2.34 77.89
N CYS A 296 -50.59 2.84 78.13
CA CYS A 296 -50.03 2.93 79.48
C CYS A 296 -50.58 4.13 80.27
N SER A 297 -50.87 5.27 79.62
CA SER A 297 -51.53 6.41 80.28
C SER A 297 -53.01 6.18 80.61
N ILE A 298 -53.71 5.28 79.92
CA ILE A 298 -55.12 4.96 80.20
C ILE A 298 -55.27 3.98 81.40
N SER A 299 -54.18 3.34 81.84
CA SER A 299 -54.18 2.42 83.00
C SER A 299 -53.84 3.11 84.34
N MET A 300 -53.62 4.43 84.38
CA MET A 300 -53.28 5.19 85.60
C MET A 300 -54.33 6.23 86.03
N LEU A 301 -55.48 6.31 85.35
CA LEU A 301 -56.67 7.01 85.81
C LEU A 301 -57.89 6.10 85.58
N GLY A 302 -58.28 5.35 86.61
CA GLY A 302 -59.46 4.48 86.61
C GLY A 302 -59.27 3.25 87.48
#